data_AF-A0A381X9G9-F1
#
_entry.id   AF-A0A381X9G9-F1
#
_cell.length_a   1.000
_cell.length_b   1.000
_cell.length_c   1.000
_cell.angle_alpha   90.00
_cell.angle_beta   90.00
_cell.angle_gamma   90.00
#
_symmetry.space_group_name_H-M   'P 1'
#
loop_
_entity.id
_entity.type
_entity.pdbx_description
1 polymer ?
#
loop_
_entity_poly.entity_id
_entity_poly.type
_entity_poly.pdbx_seq_one_letter_code
_entity_poly.pdbx_strand_id
1 'polypeptide(L)'
;VKGKIAFEEHAAIEETLEQTRSFAGDSGRWDDHAEQILDLGARRLEGMDQTGIEFAIQSLNAPGIQAILDEKEAVRVAKKGNDTLAEAVARHPKRYGAFAALPMQNPDAASLELTRCVKELGFKGAMVNGFTQKDTGDSAIYYDIPEYRSFWATVAELDVPFYLHPRMQIPSRAQNYEGHPWLMSAPWGFA
;
A
#
# COMPACT_ATOMS: atom_id res chain seq x y z
N VAL A 1 15.43 -12.23 20.63
CA VAL A 1 15.74 -12.27 19.17
C VAL A 1 16.10 -10.85 18.74
N LYS A 2 17.34 -10.62 18.28
CA LYS A 2 17.77 -9.35 17.66
C LYS A 2 17.62 -9.49 16.14
N GLY A 3 17.47 -8.38 15.40
CA GLY A 3 17.40 -8.41 13.94
C GLY A 3 16.03 -8.68 13.32
N LYS A 4 14.91 -8.46 14.03
CA LYS A 4 13.58 -8.66 13.41
C LYS A 4 13.33 -7.59 12.36
N ILE A 5 12.93 -8.02 11.16
CA ILE A 5 12.51 -7.15 10.06
C ILE A 5 11.02 -7.35 9.83
N ALA A 6 10.25 -6.27 9.82
CA ALA A 6 8.86 -6.26 9.42
C ALA A 6 8.71 -5.61 8.04
N PHE A 7 7.80 -6.10 7.19
CA PHE A 7 7.72 -5.66 5.79
C PHE A 7 6.30 -5.56 5.21
N GLU A 8 5.28 -5.57 6.09
CA GLU A 8 3.88 -5.23 5.77
C GLU A 8 3.38 -4.15 6.74
N GLU A 9 4.18 -3.09 6.88
CA GLU A 9 3.95 -2.04 7.87
C GLU A 9 3.31 -0.82 7.21
N HIS A 10 1.99 -0.70 7.37
CA HIS A 10 1.23 0.32 6.66
C HIS A 10 1.35 1.71 7.31
N ALA A 11 1.37 2.72 6.44
CA ALA A 11 1.18 4.12 6.74
C ALA A 11 0.15 4.74 5.79
N ALA A 12 -0.49 5.83 6.19
CA ALA A 12 -1.43 6.58 5.35
C ALA A 12 -0.98 8.02 5.16
N ILE A 13 -1.53 8.66 4.13
CA ILE A 13 -1.56 10.11 3.97
C ILE A 13 -3.01 10.58 4.05
N GLU A 14 -3.22 11.88 4.18
CA GLU A 14 -4.57 12.47 4.26
C GLU A 14 -5.50 12.00 3.14
N GLU A 15 -5.01 11.92 1.90
CA GLU A 15 -5.80 11.48 0.73
C GLU A 15 -6.28 10.03 0.80
N THR A 16 -5.58 9.16 1.54
CA THR A 16 -5.88 7.73 1.60
C THR A 16 -6.36 7.28 2.98
N LEU A 17 -6.35 8.16 3.97
CA LEU A 17 -6.71 7.86 5.36
C LEU A 17 -8.12 7.28 5.48
N GLU A 18 -9.12 7.96 4.93
CA GLU A 18 -10.52 7.53 5.05
C GLU A 18 -10.78 6.12 4.50
N GLN A 19 -9.93 5.66 3.58
CA GLN A 19 -10.04 4.32 3.02
C GLN A 19 -9.69 3.22 4.04
N THR A 20 -9.04 3.57 5.16
CA THR A 20 -8.70 2.63 6.24
C THR A 20 -9.77 2.52 7.31
N ARG A 21 -10.82 3.36 7.25
CA ARG A 21 -11.88 3.42 8.26
C ARG A 21 -12.55 2.07 8.51
N SER A 22 -12.73 1.26 7.47
CA SER A 22 -13.29 -0.09 7.59
C SER A 22 -12.40 -1.03 8.42
N PHE A 23 -11.09 -0.80 8.49
CA PHE A 23 -10.15 -1.61 9.28
C PHE A 23 -10.07 -1.19 10.75
N ALA A 24 -10.46 0.04 11.09
CA ALA A 24 -10.62 0.45 12.49
C ALA A 24 -11.80 -0.28 13.19
N GLY A 25 -12.73 -0.81 12.39
CA GLY A 25 -13.93 -1.52 12.82
C GLY A 25 -14.96 -0.62 13.51
N ASP A 26 -16.16 -1.16 13.75
CA ASP A 26 -17.28 -0.44 14.38
C ASP A 26 -17.07 -0.14 15.87
N SER A 27 -15.90 -0.47 16.44
CA SER A 27 -15.59 -0.34 17.87
C SER A 27 -15.25 1.08 18.33
N GLY A 28 -15.32 2.08 17.44
CA GLY A 28 -15.27 3.50 17.78
C GLY A 28 -13.86 4.10 17.99
N ARG A 29 -12.79 3.32 17.80
CA ARG A 29 -11.40 3.80 17.97
C ARG A 29 -10.79 4.31 16.66
N TRP A 30 -11.57 5.07 15.89
CA TRP A 30 -11.10 5.67 14.65
C TRP A 30 -9.95 6.64 14.91
N ASP A 31 -10.08 7.50 15.92
CA ASP A 31 -9.06 8.50 16.24
C ASP A 31 -7.73 7.82 16.62
N ASP A 32 -7.76 6.78 17.46
CA ASP A 32 -6.57 5.99 17.79
C ASP A 32 -5.94 5.34 16.54
N HIS A 33 -6.76 4.77 15.66
CA HIS A 33 -6.28 4.14 14.43
C HIS A 33 -5.67 5.18 13.48
N ALA A 34 -6.34 6.32 13.29
CA ALA A 34 -5.89 7.42 12.45
C ALA A 34 -4.55 7.97 12.97
N GLU A 35 -4.42 8.22 14.27
CA GLU A 35 -3.16 8.62 14.88
C GLU A 35 -2.04 7.61 14.63
N GLN A 36 -2.32 6.31 14.78
CA GLN A 36 -1.31 5.25 14.58
C GLN A 36 -0.87 5.11 13.12
N ILE A 37 -1.81 5.16 12.17
CA ILE A 37 -1.51 4.92 10.76
C ILE A 37 -0.87 6.14 10.08
N LEU A 38 -1.10 7.34 10.62
CA LEU A 38 -0.41 8.57 10.18
C LEU A 38 0.97 8.74 10.84
N ASP A 39 1.20 8.15 12.03
CA ASP A 39 2.48 8.28 12.71
C ASP A 39 3.57 7.43 12.06
N LEU A 40 4.54 8.12 11.47
CA LEU A 40 5.84 7.58 11.05
C LEU A 40 6.98 8.03 11.98
N GLY A 41 6.64 8.51 13.17
CA GLY A 41 7.53 9.16 14.11
C GLY A 41 7.74 8.37 15.40
N ALA A 42 7.71 9.09 16.52
CA ALA A 42 8.14 8.58 17.82
C ALA A 42 7.31 7.40 18.32
N ARG A 43 5.98 7.43 18.13
CA ARG A 43 5.08 6.40 18.65
C ARG A 43 5.33 5.06 17.96
N ARG A 44 5.47 5.05 16.64
CA ARG A 44 5.80 3.84 15.87
C ARG A 44 7.19 3.29 16.25
N LEU A 45 8.19 4.16 16.35
CA LEU A 45 9.56 3.76 16.74
C LEU A 45 9.60 3.16 18.14
N GLU A 46 8.87 3.75 19.09
CA GLU A 46 8.77 3.22 20.45
C GLU A 46 8.12 1.82 20.44
N GLY A 47 7.04 1.63 19.67
CA GLY A 47 6.41 0.31 19.49
C GLY A 47 7.37 -0.72 18.88
N MET A 48 8.19 -0.32 17.91
CA MET A 48 9.25 -1.16 17.36
C MET A 48 10.28 -1.54 18.43
N ASP A 49 10.72 -0.60 19.27
CA ASP A 49 11.69 -0.86 20.32
C ASP A 49 11.14 -1.82 21.39
N GLN A 50 9.90 -1.62 21.83
CA GLN A 50 9.22 -2.46 22.81
C GLN A 50 9.01 -3.91 22.33
N THR A 51 8.75 -4.09 21.05
CA THR A 51 8.54 -5.41 20.43
C THR A 51 9.82 -6.02 19.86
N GLY A 52 10.91 -5.25 19.81
CA GLY A 52 12.20 -5.62 19.26
C GLY A 52 12.22 -5.76 17.74
N ILE A 53 11.40 -5.00 17.01
CA ILE A 53 11.49 -4.80 15.56
C ILE A 53 12.67 -3.86 15.30
N GLU A 54 13.70 -4.38 14.64
CA GLU A 54 14.92 -3.62 14.37
C GLU A 54 14.75 -2.73 13.14
N PHE A 55 14.10 -3.26 12.11
CA PHE A 55 13.88 -2.58 10.84
C PHE A 55 12.46 -2.83 10.33
N ALA A 56 11.84 -1.82 9.73
CA ALA A 56 10.49 -1.93 9.17
C ALA A 56 10.43 -1.32 7.76
N ILE A 57 9.94 -2.08 6.78
CA ILE A 57 9.66 -1.57 5.44
C ILE A 57 8.23 -1.03 5.44
N GLN A 58 8.10 0.29 5.29
CA GLN A 58 6.81 0.98 5.28
C GLN A 58 6.16 0.90 3.89
N SER A 59 4.84 0.78 3.86
CA SER A 59 4.04 0.77 2.63
C SER A 59 2.78 1.64 2.80
N LEU A 60 2.24 2.16 1.70
CA LEU A 60 1.00 2.92 1.75
C LEU A 60 -0.21 1.99 1.98
N ASN A 61 -1.18 2.45 2.77
CA ASN A 61 -2.37 1.70 3.17
C ASN A 61 -3.20 1.16 1.98
N ALA A 62 -3.97 0.11 2.27
CA ALA A 62 -4.95 -0.47 1.35
C ALA A 62 -6.33 0.20 1.46
N PRO A 63 -7.16 0.19 0.39
CA PRO A 63 -6.78 -0.06 -1.01
C PRO A 63 -5.92 1.04 -1.63
N GLY A 64 -5.76 2.18 -0.96
CA GLY A 64 -4.82 3.23 -1.35
C GLY A 64 -5.06 3.75 -2.76
N ILE A 65 -3.97 3.78 -3.53
CA ILE A 65 -3.94 4.24 -4.92
C ILE A 65 -4.86 3.40 -5.81
N GLN A 66 -5.03 2.10 -5.52
CA GLN A 66 -5.79 1.18 -6.36
C GLN A 66 -7.31 1.45 -6.35
N ALA A 67 -7.81 2.28 -5.44
CA ALA A 67 -9.22 2.71 -5.41
C ALA A 67 -9.47 4.07 -6.10
N ILE A 68 -8.43 4.79 -6.52
CA ILE A 68 -8.57 6.07 -7.20
C ILE A 68 -8.96 5.83 -8.66
N LEU A 69 -10.09 6.38 -9.10
CA LEU A 69 -10.61 6.11 -10.45
C LEU A 69 -9.91 6.90 -11.54
N ASP A 70 -9.56 8.15 -11.25
CA ASP A 70 -8.86 9.04 -12.18
C ASP A 70 -7.36 8.74 -12.17
N GLU A 71 -6.82 8.46 -13.35
CA GLU A 71 -5.42 8.08 -13.53
C GLU A 71 -4.45 9.19 -13.09
N LYS A 72 -4.76 10.46 -13.40
CA LYS A 72 -3.87 11.58 -13.06
C LYS A 72 -3.81 11.80 -11.57
N GLU A 73 -4.96 11.68 -10.91
CA GLU A 73 -5.05 11.73 -9.46
C GLU A 73 -4.31 10.56 -8.82
N ALA A 74 -4.44 9.34 -9.36
CA ALA A 74 -3.71 8.18 -8.86
C ALA A 74 -2.20 8.40 -8.92
N VAL A 75 -1.68 8.95 -10.04
CA VAL A 75 -0.26 9.33 -10.19
C VAL A 75 0.15 10.39 -9.16
N ARG A 76 -0.66 11.44 -8.99
CA ARG A 76 -0.39 12.52 -8.03
C ARG A 76 -0.30 12.00 -6.60
N VAL A 77 -1.27 11.19 -6.18
CA VAL A 77 -1.36 10.64 -4.82
C VAL A 77 -0.27 9.60 -4.57
N ALA A 78 0.05 8.75 -5.55
CA ALA A 78 1.15 7.79 -5.45
C ALA A 78 2.48 8.51 -5.19
N LYS A 79 2.78 9.54 -5.99
CA LYS A 79 3.98 10.34 -5.82
C LYS A 79 4.05 11.01 -4.44
N LYS A 80 2.96 11.64 -3.99
CA LYS A 80 2.90 12.27 -2.66
C LYS A 80 3.13 11.25 -1.54
N GLY A 81 2.50 10.08 -1.63
CA GLY A 81 2.68 8.99 -0.67
C GLY A 81 4.13 8.50 -0.63
N ASN A 82 4.74 8.26 -1.80
CA ASN A 82 6.13 7.84 -1.90
C ASN A 82 7.10 8.91 -1.37
N ASP A 83 6.86 10.19 -1.64
CA ASP A 83 7.69 11.28 -1.11
C ASP A 83 7.57 11.36 0.43
N THR A 84 6.37 11.17 1.00
CA THR A 84 6.15 11.11 2.46
C THR A 84 6.87 9.93 3.11
N LEU A 85 6.81 8.75 2.49
CA LEU A 85 7.54 7.57 2.96
C LEU A 85 9.07 7.78 2.85
N ALA A 86 9.54 8.41 1.77
CA ALA A 86 10.95 8.73 1.59
C ALA A 86 11.46 9.72 2.64
N GLU A 87 10.67 10.72 3.01
CA GLU A 87 10.99 11.64 4.11
C GLU A 87 11.10 10.91 5.47
N ALA A 88 10.20 9.96 5.74
CA ALA A 88 10.30 9.13 6.94
C ALA A 88 11.54 8.24 6.95
N VAL A 89 11.86 7.61 5.81
CA VAL A 89 13.10 6.83 5.63
C VAL A 89 14.33 7.70 5.83
N ALA A 90 14.36 8.91 5.25
CA ALA A 90 15.48 9.84 5.41
C ALA A 90 15.69 10.31 6.86
N ARG A 91 14.61 10.48 7.63
CA ARG A 91 14.68 10.80 9.07
C ARG A 91 15.19 9.63 9.91
N HIS A 92 14.87 8.39 9.51
CA HIS A 92 15.19 7.19 10.29
C HIS A 92 15.81 6.05 9.44
N PRO A 93 16.92 6.29 8.72
CA PRO A 93 17.41 5.38 7.66
C PRO A 93 17.94 4.05 8.19
N LYS A 94 18.23 3.95 9.49
CA LYS A 94 18.64 2.71 10.16
C LYS A 94 17.46 1.87 10.66
N ARG A 95 16.24 2.43 10.62
CA ARG A 95 15.02 1.81 11.17
C ARG A 95 13.97 1.57 10.10
N TYR A 96 13.97 2.37 9.04
CA TYR A 96 12.98 2.28 7.97
C TYR A 96 13.58 2.02 6.59
N GLY A 97 12.83 1.24 5.82
CA GLY A 97 12.83 1.23 4.36
C GLY A 97 11.41 1.49 3.87
N ALA A 98 11.19 1.48 2.56
CA ALA A 98 9.86 1.64 1.99
C ALA A 98 9.63 0.80 0.74
N PHE A 99 8.37 0.44 0.50
CA PHE A 99 7.87 -0.07 -0.76
C PHE A 99 7.09 1.03 -1.49
N ALA A 100 7.25 1.07 -2.81
CA ALA A 100 6.57 2.03 -3.67
C ALA A 100 5.07 1.74 -3.74
N ALA A 101 4.25 2.77 -3.53
CA ALA A 101 2.86 2.79 -3.93
C ALA A 101 2.79 3.19 -5.42
N LEU A 102 2.05 2.41 -6.23
CA LEU A 102 2.08 2.56 -7.69
C LEU A 102 0.70 2.89 -8.29
N PRO A 103 0.63 3.82 -9.26
CA PRO A 103 -0.59 4.17 -9.99
C PRO A 103 -0.88 3.14 -11.09
N MET A 104 -1.31 1.95 -10.68
CA MET A 104 -1.51 0.80 -11.58
C MET A 104 -2.58 1.01 -12.64
N GLN A 105 -3.37 2.09 -12.59
CA GLN A 105 -4.29 2.55 -13.65
C GLN A 105 -3.58 2.73 -15.00
N ASN A 106 -2.26 3.00 -14.96
CA ASN A 106 -1.39 3.17 -16.12
C ASN A 106 -0.05 2.44 -15.88
N PRO A 107 0.23 1.33 -16.59
CA PRO A 107 1.45 0.54 -16.39
C PRO A 107 2.74 1.31 -16.72
N ASP A 108 2.69 2.26 -17.66
CA ASP A 108 3.86 3.09 -18.00
C ASP A 108 4.15 4.08 -16.87
N ALA A 109 3.12 4.75 -16.33
CA ALA A 109 3.26 5.63 -15.18
C ALA A 109 3.73 4.87 -13.93
N ALA A 110 3.23 3.65 -13.71
CA ALA A 110 3.69 2.77 -12.64
C ALA A 110 5.16 2.38 -12.79
N SER A 111 5.61 2.08 -14.01
CA SER A 111 7.03 1.77 -14.31
C SER A 111 7.94 2.95 -14.01
N LEU A 112 7.55 4.15 -14.41
CA LEU A 112 8.29 5.39 -14.15
C LEU A 112 8.40 5.66 -12.64
N GLU A 113 7.30 5.56 -11.92
CA GLU A 113 7.30 5.83 -10.47
C GLU A 113 8.06 4.75 -9.69
N LEU A 114 7.96 3.48 -10.08
CA LEU A 114 8.76 2.41 -9.49
C LEU A 114 10.27 2.66 -9.71
N THR A 115 10.65 3.03 -10.93
CA THR A 115 12.04 3.36 -11.26
C THR A 115 12.56 4.50 -10.40
N ARG A 116 11.78 5.60 -10.27
CA ARG A 116 12.12 6.73 -9.40
C ARG A 116 12.30 6.29 -7.95
N CYS A 117 11.34 5.56 -7.40
CA CYS A 117 11.38 5.09 -6.02
C CYS A 117 12.61 4.23 -5.72
N VAL A 118 12.94 3.29 -6.62
CA VAL A 118 14.08 2.39 -6.43
C VAL A 118 15.41 3.10 -6.65
N LYS A 119 15.56 3.83 -7.76
CA LYS A 119 16.85 4.41 -8.18
C LYS A 119 17.18 5.71 -7.45
N GLU A 120 16.18 6.53 -7.15
CA GLU A 120 16.39 7.85 -6.56
C GLU A 120 16.11 7.87 -5.05
N LEU A 121 15.06 7.16 -4.59
CA LEU A 121 14.65 7.17 -3.17
C LEU A 121 15.17 5.97 -2.37
N GLY A 122 15.76 4.97 -3.05
CA GLY A 122 16.34 3.78 -2.41
C GLY A 122 15.32 2.78 -1.85
N PHE A 123 14.08 2.81 -2.36
CA PHE A 123 13.00 1.89 -1.98
C PHE A 123 13.36 0.44 -2.31
N LYS A 124 12.75 -0.51 -1.59
CA LYS A 124 13.11 -1.93 -1.63
C LYS A 124 12.24 -2.76 -2.56
N GLY A 125 11.37 -2.13 -3.35
CA GLY A 125 10.38 -2.78 -4.21
C GLY A 125 9.07 -2.01 -4.23
N ALA A 126 7.98 -2.72 -4.53
CA ALA A 126 6.63 -2.15 -4.56
C ALA A 126 5.67 -2.95 -3.68
N MET A 127 4.64 -2.28 -3.16
CA MET A 127 3.46 -2.93 -2.59
C MET A 127 2.21 -2.36 -3.25
N VAL A 128 1.38 -3.25 -3.80
CA VAL A 128 0.18 -2.91 -4.55
C VAL A 128 -0.99 -3.72 -4.00
N ASN A 129 -2.15 -3.06 -3.83
CA ASN A 129 -3.31 -3.64 -3.17
C ASN A 129 -4.27 -4.28 -4.18
N GLY A 130 -4.23 -5.62 -4.32
CA GLY A 130 -5.13 -6.42 -5.16
C GLY A 130 -5.22 -5.93 -6.61
N PHE A 131 -6.43 -5.65 -7.07
CA PHE A 131 -6.69 -5.07 -8.41
C PHE A 131 -6.79 -3.54 -8.36
N THR A 132 -6.59 -2.88 -9.49
CA THR A 132 -6.85 -1.42 -9.63
C THR A 132 -8.22 -1.15 -10.24
N GLN A 133 -8.85 -0.07 -9.79
CA GLN A 133 -10.05 0.49 -10.40
C GLN A 133 -9.67 1.66 -11.32
N LYS A 134 -10.40 1.86 -12.41
CA LYS A 134 -10.21 2.96 -13.38
C LYS A 134 -11.55 3.32 -14.02
N ASP A 135 -11.81 4.61 -14.20
CA ASP A 135 -13.02 5.22 -14.82
C ASP A 135 -14.35 4.97 -14.10
N THR A 136 -14.62 3.76 -13.60
CA THR A 136 -15.86 3.38 -12.92
C THR A 136 -15.58 2.60 -11.65
N GLY A 137 -16.46 2.75 -10.65
CA GLY A 137 -16.33 2.08 -9.35
C GLY A 137 -16.44 0.55 -9.39
N ASP A 138 -16.97 -0.05 -10.46
CA ASP A 138 -17.12 -1.50 -10.59
C ASP A 138 -16.03 -2.17 -11.47
N SER A 139 -15.11 -1.35 -11.99
CA SER A 139 -13.96 -1.83 -12.75
C SER A 139 -13.00 -2.62 -11.84
N ALA A 140 -12.41 -3.69 -12.36
CA ALA A 140 -11.33 -4.41 -11.69
C ALA A 140 -10.33 -4.84 -12.76
N ILE A 141 -9.21 -4.15 -12.80
CA ILE A 141 -8.10 -4.44 -13.72
C ILE A 141 -7.04 -5.22 -12.93
N TYR A 142 -6.81 -6.44 -13.39
CA TYR A 142 -5.76 -7.32 -12.88
C TYR A 142 -4.50 -7.18 -13.74
N TYR A 143 -3.37 -7.50 -13.14
CA TYR A 143 -2.05 -7.17 -13.71
C TYR A 143 -1.45 -8.31 -14.53
N ASP A 144 -2.21 -9.35 -14.83
CA ASP A 144 -1.81 -10.53 -15.60
C ASP A 144 -2.12 -10.40 -17.12
N ILE A 145 -2.68 -9.26 -17.54
CA ILE A 145 -3.00 -8.96 -18.94
C ILE A 145 -1.77 -8.46 -19.72
N PRO A 146 -1.75 -8.59 -21.07
CA PRO A 146 -0.60 -8.22 -21.90
C PRO A 146 -0.07 -6.79 -21.71
N GLU A 147 -0.95 -5.85 -21.36
CA GLU A 147 -0.67 -4.42 -21.16
C GLU A 147 0.32 -4.17 -20.00
N TYR A 148 0.39 -5.07 -19.01
CA TYR A 148 1.35 -4.96 -17.89
C TYR A 148 2.69 -5.64 -18.16
N ARG A 149 2.91 -6.25 -19.34
CA ARG A 149 4.18 -6.92 -19.64
C ARG A 149 5.38 -5.97 -19.58
N SER A 150 5.23 -4.72 -20.02
CA SER A 150 6.28 -3.71 -19.91
C SER A 150 6.59 -3.39 -18.45
N PHE A 151 5.55 -3.23 -17.63
CA PHE A 151 5.69 -3.03 -16.18
C PHE A 151 6.44 -4.18 -15.51
N TRP A 152 6.09 -5.44 -15.82
CA TRP A 152 6.80 -6.59 -15.27
C TRP A 152 8.26 -6.68 -15.74
N ALA A 153 8.55 -6.26 -16.97
CA ALA A 153 9.92 -6.14 -17.45
C ALA A 153 10.70 -5.09 -16.64
N THR A 154 10.09 -3.94 -16.30
CA THR A 154 10.70 -2.93 -15.41
C THR A 154 10.96 -3.49 -14.01
N VAL A 155 10.01 -4.22 -13.40
CA VAL A 155 10.22 -4.88 -12.10
C VAL A 155 11.42 -5.81 -12.15
N ALA A 156 11.53 -6.64 -13.20
CA ALA A 156 12.64 -7.56 -13.39
C ALA A 156 13.99 -6.83 -13.63
N GLU A 157 14.00 -5.75 -14.41
CA GLU A 157 15.21 -4.95 -14.67
C GLU A 157 15.73 -4.25 -13.41
N LEU A 158 14.82 -3.80 -12.55
CA LEU A 158 15.16 -3.17 -11.28
C LEU A 158 15.63 -4.19 -10.22
N ASP A 159 15.38 -5.48 -10.43
CA ASP A 159 15.70 -6.59 -9.52
C ASP A 159 15.15 -6.37 -8.10
N VAL A 160 13.86 -6.03 -8.03
CA VAL A 160 13.15 -5.77 -6.76
C VAL A 160 11.87 -6.59 -6.64
N PRO A 161 11.45 -6.95 -5.42
CA PRO A 161 10.17 -7.64 -5.20
C PRO A 161 8.96 -6.74 -5.50
N PHE A 162 7.90 -7.38 -5.96
CA PHE A 162 6.55 -6.81 -6.02
C PHE A 162 5.66 -7.55 -5.01
N TYR A 163 5.24 -6.85 -3.96
CA TYR A 163 4.33 -7.38 -2.95
C TYR A 163 2.88 -7.10 -3.36
N LEU A 164 2.12 -8.16 -3.66
CA LEU A 164 0.68 -8.05 -3.94
C LEU A 164 -0.10 -8.21 -2.62
N HIS A 165 -0.41 -7.08 -1.98
CA HIS A 165 -1.16 -7.02 -0.72
C HIS A 165 -2.67 -7.17 -0.99
N PRO A 166 -3.46 -7.81 -0.12
CA PRO A 166 -4.90 -7.92 -0.33
C PRO A 166 -5.65 -6.58 -0.24
N ARG A 167 -6.90 -6.58 -0.71
CA ARG A 167 -7.88 -5.51 -0.47
C ARG A 167 -9.28 -6.08 -0.41
N MET A 168 -10.20 -5.33 0.21
CA MET A 168 -11.63 -5.67 0.19
C MET A 168 -12.15 -5.71 -1.26
N GLN A 169 -13.06 -6.65 -1.52
CA GLN A 169 -13.77 -6.76 -2.81
C GLN A 169 -14.65 -5.53 -3.07
N ILE A 170 -14.93 -5.27 -4.35
CA ILE A 170 -15.99 -4.32 -4.72
C ILE A 170 -17.34 -4.95 -4.31
N PRO A 171 -18.24 -4.23 -3.62
CA PRO A 171 -19.51 -4.80 -3.14
C PRO A 171 -20.36 -5.46 -4.23
N SER A 172 -20.44 -4.87 -5.43
CA SER A 172 -21.15 -5.42 -6.59
C SER A 172 -20.48 -6.67 -7.19
N ARG A 173 -19.26 -7.01 -6.76
CA ARG A 173 -18.49 -8.18 -7.22
C ARG A 173 -18.20 -9.17 -6.08
N ALA A 174 -18.89 -9.01 -4.95
CA ALA A 174 -18.74 -9.81 -3.75
C ALA A 174 -19.82 -10.92 -3.65
N GLN A 175 -20.32 -11.45 -4.77
CA GLN A 175 -21.40 -12.46 -4.77
C GLN A 175 -21.03 -13.74 -4.01
N ASN A 176 -19.74 -14.06 -3.94
CA ASN A 176 -19.23 -15.19 -3.15
C ASN A 176 -19.47 -15.05 -1.64
N TYR A 177 -19.83 -13.84 -1.17
CA TYR A 177 -20.17 -13.54 0.21
C TYR A 177 -21.66 -13.26 0.42
N GLU A 178 -22.51 -13.54 -0.57
CA GLU A 178 -23.96 -13.31 -0.46
C GLU A 178 -24.54 -14.07 0.75
N GLY A 179 -25.30 -13.36 1.58
CA GLY A 179 -25.83 -13.88 2.86
C GLY A 179 -24.79 -14.00 3.99
N HIS A 180 -23.51 -13.76 3.72
CA HIS A 180 -22.41 -13.96 4.68
C HIS A 180 -21.40 -12.79 4.69
N PRO A 181 -21.84 -11.51 4.81
CA PRO A 181 -20.96 -10.35 4.67
C PRO A 181 -19.85 -10.26 5.73
N TRP A 182 -20.00 -10.93 6.88
CA TRP A 182 -18.98 -11.00 7.93
C TRP A 182 -17.72 -11.77 7.52
N LEU A 183 -17.75 -12.50 6.40
CA LEU A 183 -16.59 -13.20 5.85
C LEU A 183 -15.73 -12.31 4.93
N MET A 184 -16.17 -11.10 4.60
CA MET A 184 -15.46 -10.25 3.62
C MET A 184 -14.14 -9.66 4.14
N SER A 185 -13.98 -9.53 5.46
CA SER A 185 -12.82 -8.84 6.05
C SER A 185 -11.60 -9.76 6.22
N ALA A 186 -10.47 -9.16 6.60
CA ALA A 186 -9.17 -9.83 6.69
C ALA A 186 -9.14 -11.21 7.36
N PRO A 187 -9.92 -11.51 8.42
CA PRO A 187 -9.90 -12.83 9.06
C PRO A 187 -10.30 -13.99 8.13
N TRP A 188 -11.11 -13.75 7.11
CA TRP A 188 -11.68 -14.80 6.25
C TRP A 188 -11.61 -14.51 4.75
N GLY A 189 -11.65 -13.23 4.36
CA GLY A 189 -11.78 -12.83 2.96
C GLY A 189 -10.49 -12.82 2.16
N PHE A 190 -9.34 -12.96 2.83
CA PHE A 190 -8.00 -13.02 2.22
C PHE A 190 -7.34 -14.39 2.37
N ALA A 191 -8.05 -15.37 2.94
CA ALA A 191 -7.56 -16.73 3.18
C ALA A 191 -7.68 -17.64 1.94
#